data_AF-A0AAD1WAQ9-F1
#
_entry.id   AF-A0AAD1WAQ9-F1
#
_cell.length_a   1.000
_cell.length_b   1.000
_cell.length_c   1.000
_cell.angle_alpha   90.00
_cell.angle_beta   90.00
_cell.angle_gamma   90.00
#
_symmetry.space_group_name_H-M   'P 1'
#
loop_
_entity.id
_entity.type
_entity.pdbx_description
1 polymer ?
#
loop_
_entity_poly.entity_id
_entity_poly.type
_entity_poly.pdbx_seq_one_letter_code
_entity_poly.pdbx_strand_id
1 'polypeptide(L)'
;MSLYLLLSILPALYLLGVQTAPLTLRSPQKRTQGRTWKDQSLLWMQHQTTKGFLNAPDSKNPPRCGVPDFPVSPDSSNGHNRKKRFVLSGGRWDKTDLTYKIIRFPWQLSKVKVRRTIAEALRVWSEVTPLNFTEVRDGRSDIIIDFTRYWHGDNLPFDGPGGILAHAFFPKTHREGDIHFDYDEAWTIGTNLGTDLLQVAAHEFGHVLGLQHSSVSKSLMSPFYTFRYPLSLSADDKLGIQYLYGPPQPPTPPPTIKPEPKPTESESNEIPSSEPDACSTDFDAVSTIRGELFFFKSGYVWRLRGGKLQTGYPALASRHWKGIPEAVDAAFEDSVGNIWFFYGSQYWVFDGKLQASGPLQVSDLGLTVPRVQAAFVWGNDKNRKTYLFRGYEYWRFNPDTRLVESGHSRSMADWRGVPTSIDAVFRDEQGFAYFLRGLYYWKFDPVQVRVLEGYPRLISQDFFNCPVTSSSANSLR
;
A
#
# COMPACT_ATOMS: atom_id res chain seq x y z
N MET A 1 -51.33 14.99 -62.45
CA MET A 1 -49.96 14.94 -62.99
C MET A 1 -49.16 14.06 -62.03
N SER A 2 -49.15 12.75 -62.26
CA SER A 2 -48.20 12.01 -63.11
C SER A 2 -46.83 11.90 -62.43
N LEU A 3 -46.16 10.76 -62.29
CA LEU A 3 -46.39 9.31 -62.54
C LEU A 3 -45.01 8.68 -62.14
N TYR A 4 -44.86 7.55 -61.41
CA TYR A 4 -44.67 6.17 -61.89
C TYR A 4 -44.26 5.30 -60.66
N LEU A 5 -45.04 4.27 -60.27
CA LEU A 5 -44.87 2.81 -60.49
C LEU A 5 -43.79 2.12 -59.60
N LEU A 6 -44.14 1.24 -58.65
CA LEU A 6 -44.48 -0.22 -58.77
C LEU A 6 -43.21 -1.09 -59.01
N LEU A 7 -43.01 -2.32 -58.51
CA LEU A 7 -43.90 -3.40 -58.06
C LEU A 7 -43.06 -4.48 -57.30
N SER A 8 -43.79 -5.32 -56.56
CA SER A 8 -43.50 -6.55 -55.80
C SER A 8 -42.56 -7.61 -56.43
N ILE A 9 -42.14 -8.62 -55.63
CA ILE A 9 -42.33 -10.09 -55.87
C ILE A 9 -41.49 -10.94 -54.86
N LEU A 10 -42.16 -11.88 -54.17
CA LEU A 10 -41.61 -13.11 -53.56
C LEU A 10 -41.78 -14.28 -54.56
N PRO A 11 -40.92 -15.32 -54.55
CA PRO A 11 -41.36 -16.68 -54.17
C PRO A 11 -40.28 -17.49 -53.41
N ALA A 12 -40.60 -18.28 -52.38
CA ALA A 12 -41.05 -19.69 -52.35
C ALA A 12 -39.95 -20.77 -52.60
N LEU A 13 -39.68 -21.54 -51.53
CA LEU A 13 -39.41 -22.99 -51.39
C LEU A 13 -38.54 -23.75 -52.41
N TYR A 14 -37.55 -24.49 -51.87
CA TYR A 14 -37.29 -25.88 -52.29
C TYR A 14 -36.88 -26.77 -51.10
N LEU A 15 -37.57 -27.91 -50.99
CA LEU A 15 -37.36 -29.04 -50.11
C LEU A 15 -36.28 -29.97 -50.67
N LEU A 16 -35.43 -30.54 -49.81
CA LEU A 16 -34.94 -31.91 -49.95
C LEU A 16 -34.87 -32.54 -48.55
N GLY A 17 -35.72 -33.54 -48.32
CA GLY A 17 -35.64 -34.43 -47.18
C GLY A 17 -34.84 -35.68 -47.52
N VAL A 18 -34.25 -36.32 -46.51
CA VAL A 18 -34.00 -37.76 -46.45
C VAL A 18 -34.20 -38.24 -45.01
N GLN A 19 -34.62 -39.49 -44.93
CA GLN A 19 -35.51 -40.15 -43.98
C GLN A 19 -34.73 -41.21 -43.16
N THR A 20 -35.18 -41.49 -41.92
CA THR A 20 -35.12 -42.79 -41.18
C THR A 20 -33.75 -43.44 -40.87
N ALA A 21 -33.50 -44.19 -39.79
CA ALA A 21 -34.16 -44.50 -38.52
C ALA A 21 -33.08 -45.20 -37.61
N PRO A 22 -33.37 -46.00 -36.57
CA PRO A 22 -32.62 -46.01 -35.32
C PRO A 22 -31.59 -47.16 -35.24
N LEU A 23 -30.72 -47.15 -34.21
CA LEU A 23 -30.41 -48.29 -33.33
C LEU A 23 -28.99 -48.20 -32.72
N THR A 24 -29.00 -48.34 -31.39
CA THR A 24 -28.03 -49.04 -30.54
C THR A 24 -26.56 -48.64 -30.58
N LEU A 25 -26.13 -47.93 -29.54
CA LEU A 25 -24.75 -48.01 -29.05
C LEU A 25 -24.68 -48.99 -27.87
N ARG A 26 -24.15 -50.17 -28.17
CA ARG A 26 -23.48 -51.07 -27.20
C ARG A 26 -22.41 -50.29 -26.45
N SER A 27 -22.27 -50.56 -25.16
CA SER A 27 -21.07 -50.22 -24.40
C SER A 27 -19.86 -50.98 -24.95
N PRO A 28 -18.69 -50.33 -24.98
CA PRO A 28 -17.45 -51.03 -24.73
C PRO A 28 -16.73 -50.45 -23.50
N GLN A 29 -16.04 -51.37 -22.85
CA GLN A 29 -15.35 -51.25 -21.58
C GLN A 29 -14.33 -50.10 -21.52
N LYS A 30 -14.13 -49.65 -20.27
CA LYS A 30 -13.04 -48.83 -19.77
C LYS A 30 -11.71 -49.14 -20.47
N ARG A 31 -11.12 -48.11 -21.07
CA ARG A 31 -9.67 -48.00 -21.21
C ARG A 31 -9.24 -46.74 -20.46
N THR A 32 -8.55 -46.95 -19.36
CA THR A 32 -7.93 -45.92 -18.53
C THR A 32 -6.86 -45.20 -19.34
N GLN A 33 -7.15 -43.96 -19.73
CA GLN A 33 -6.16 -43.03 -20.24
C GLN A 33 -6.33 -41.74 -19.43
N GLY A 34 -5.26 -41.32 -18.75
CA GLY A 34 -5.28 -40.16 -17.87
C GLY A 34 -5.73 -38.92 -18.63
N ARG A 35 -6.76 -38.24 -18.10
CA ARG A 35 -7.22 -36.96 -18.65
C ARG A 35 -6.12 -35.92 -18.46
N THR A 36 -5.75 -35.26 -19.55
CA THR A 36 -4.87 -34.10 -19.51
C THR A 36 -5.71 -32.83 -19.38
N TRP A 37 -5.10 -31.75 -18.86
CA TRP A 37 -5.73 -30.46 -18.55
C TRP A 37 -6.54 -29.82 -19.69
N LYS A 38 -6.33 -30.21 -20.94
CA LYS A 38 -7.11 -29.72 -22.09
C LYS A 38 -8.59 -30.10 -22.01
N ASP A 39 -8.93 -31.29 -21.49
CA ASP A 39 -10.32 -31.76 -21.45
C ASP A 39 -11.15 -31.10 -20.33
N GLN A 40 -10.51 -30.57 -19.30
CA GLN A 40 -11.18 -29.82 -18.24
C GLN A 40 -11.60 -28.42 -18.70
N SER A 41 -11.02 -27.94 -19.81
CA SER A 41 -11.45 -26.70 -20.42
C SER A 41 -12.79 -26.83 -21.16
N LEU A 42 -13.08 -27.98 -21.79
CA LEU A 42 -14.35 -28.10 -22.51
C LEU A 42 -15.57 -28.16 -21.57
N LEU A 43 -15.38 -28.64 -20.35
CA LEU A 43 -16.42 -28.65 -19.30
C LEU A 43 -16.78 -27.25 -18.76
N TRP A 44 -15.92 -26.23 -18.95
CA TRP A 44 -16.26 -24.84 -18.58
C TRP A 44 -17.28 -24.21 -19.54
N MET A 45 -17.24 -24.57 -20.84
CA MET A 45 -18.10 -23.95 -21.86
C MET A 45 -19.59 -24.32 -21.72
N GLN A 46 -19.90 -25.48 -21.13
CA GLN A 46 -21.23 -26.07 -21.22
C GLN A 46 -22.17 -25.74 -20.05
N HIS A 47 -21.67 -25.15 -18.97
CA HIS A 47 -22.47 -24.87 -17.76
C HIS A 47 -22.96 -23.41 -17.61
N GLN A 48 -22.60 -22.51 -18.52
CA GLN A 48 -22.96 -21.07 -18.41
C GLN A 48 -24.11 -20.60 -19.31
N THR A 49 -24.71 -21.46 -20.15
CA THR A 49 -25.75 -21.02 -21.10
C THR A 49 -27.17 -20.93 -20.54
N THR A 50 -27.38 -21.07 -19.23
CA THR A 50 -28.73 -20.94 -18.65
C THR A 50 -28.73 -20.29 -17.28
N LYS A 51 -28.75 -18.95 -17.23
CA LYS A 51 -29.77 -18.15 -16.51
C LYS A 51 -29.48 -16.65 -16.67
N GLY A 52 -30.52 -15.92 -17.05
CA GLY A 52 -30.50 -14.55 -17.55
C GLY A 52 -30.19 -13.46 -16.52
N PHE A 53 -29.87 -12.32 -17.12
CA PHE A 53 -29.54 -11.02 -16.56
C PHE A 53 -30.71 -10.34 -15.83
N LEU A 54 -30.30 -9.34 -15.02
CA LEU A 54 -31.08 -8.31 -14.29
C LEU A 54 -31.38 -8.65 -12.83
N ASN A 55 -30.58 -8.09 -11.92
CA ASN A 55 -31.05 -7.54 -10.64
C ASN A 55 -30.07 -6.48 -10.12
N ALA A 56 -30.66 -5.40 -9.58
CA ALA A 56 -30.02 -4.27 -8.90
C ALA A 56 -29.30 -4.71 -7.59
N PRO A 57 -28.47 -3.86 -6.93
CA PRO A 57 -27.54 -4.30 -5.91
C PRO A 57 -28.28 -4.67 -4.63
N ASP A 58 -28.51 -5.98 -4.42
CA ASP A 58 -29.00 -6.51 -3.16
C ASP A 58 -27.82 -6.63 -2.18
N SER A 59 -28.00 -6.07 -0.99
CA SER A 59 -27.02 -5.96 0.09
C SER A 59 -26.74 -7.31 0.78
N LYS A 60 -26.57 -8.40 0.02
CA LYS A 60 -26.44 -9.77 0.53
C LYS A 60 -25.16 -10.50 0.12
N ASN A 61 -24.35 -9.95 -0.79
CA ASN A 61 -23.04 -10.51 -1.12
C ASN A 61 -21.94 -9.50 -0.79
N PRO A 62 -21.07 -9.78 0.20
CA PRO A 62 -19.94 -8.90 0.47
C PRO A 62 -19.01 -8.86 -0.76
N PRO A 63 -18.39 -7.70 -1.06
CA PRO A 63 -17.46 -7.57 -2.18
C PRO A 63 -16.37 -8.64 -2.12
N ARG A 64 -15.97 -9.17 -3.28
CA ARG A 64 -15.12 -10.35 -3.36
C ARG A 64 -14.24 -10.39 -4.60
N CYS A 65 -13.27 -11.29 -4.59
CA CYS A 65 -12.53 -11.71 -5.77
C CYS A 65 -13.44 -12.52 -6.71
N GLY A 66 -13.27 -12.31 -8.02
CA GLY A 66 -13.99 -12.98 -9.11
C GLY A 66 -13.47 -14.37 -9.46
N VAL A 67 -12.32 -14.77 -8.90
CA VAL A 67 -11.79 -16.12 -9.07
C VAL A 67 -12.72 -17.13 -8.36
N PRO A 68 -13.07 -18.28 -9.00
CA PRO A 68 -13.97 -19.26 -8.37
C PRO A 68 -13.41 -19.89 -7.10
N ASP A 69 -14.27 -20.03 -6.08
CA ASP A 69 -14.02 -20.78 -4.84
C ASP A 69 -14.09 -22.29 -5.11
N PHE A 70 -13.09 -22.89 -5.78
CA PHE A 70 -13.10 -24.34 -5.99
C PHE A 70 -13.05 -25.12 -4.66
N PRO A 71 -13.94 -26.11 -4.44
CA PRO A 71 -13.63 -27.27 -3.59
C PRO A 71 -13.05 -28.40 -4.44
N VAL A 72 -12.12 -29.18 -3.88
CA VAL A 72 -11.84 -30.54 -4.38
C VAL A 72 -13.14 -31.34 -4.22
N SER A 73 -13.71 -31.81 -5.34
CA SER A 73 -14.72 -32.87 -5.27
C SER A 73 -14.10 -34.08 -4.55
N PRO A 74 -14.80 -34.67 -3.55
CA PRO A 74 -14.31 -35.81 -2.81
C PRO A 74 -14.53 -37.09 -3.63
N ASP A 75 -13.78 -37.27 -4.71
CA ASP A 75 -13.67 -38.55 -5.38
C ASP A 75 -12.31 -39.17 -5.08
N SER A 76 -12.22 -39.78 -3.89
CA SER A 76 -11.65 -41.11 -3.69
C SER A 76 -11.54 -41.38 -2.20
N SER A 77 -12.45 -42.22 -1.72
CA SER A 77 -12.24 -43.11 -0.59
C SER A 77 -10.85 -43.77 -0.70
N ASN A 78 -9.88 -43.30 0.09
CA ASN A 78 -8.89 -44.14 0.76
C ASN A 78 -7.97 -43.30 1.68
N GLY A 79 -8.10 -43.59 2.98
CA GLY A 79 -7.06 -43.63 4.01
C GLY A 79 -5.94 -42.57 4.02
N HIS A 80 -5.91 -41.81 5.11
CA HIS A 80 -4.72 -41.17 5.69
C HIS A 80 -3.89 -40.26 4.78
N ASN A 81 -4.30 -39.00 4.62
CA ASN A 81 -3.38 -37.93 4.23
C ASN A 81 -3.68 -36.63 4.98
N ARG A 82 -2.64 -36.02 5.56
CA ARG A 82 -2.67 -34.71 6.23
C ARG A 82 -3.43 -33.70 5.37
N LYS A 83 -4.49 -33.07 5.91
CA LYS A 83 -5.10 -31.86 5.33
C LYS A 83 -4.00 -30.80 5.16
N LYS A 84 -3.64 -30.49 3.91
CA LYS A 84 -2.77 -29.35 3.60
C LYS A 84 -3.52 -28.07 4.01
N ARG A 85 -2.83 -27.14 4.67
CA ARG A 85 -3.46 -25.95 5.28
C ARG A 85 -3.79 -24.84 4.27
N PHE A 86 -3.06 -24.80 3.14
CA PHE A 86 -3.20 -23.84 2.04
C PHE A 86 -3.70 -24.53 0.75
N VAL A 87 -4.40 -23.77 -0.10
CA VAL A 87 -4.94 -24.26 -1.39
C VAL A 87 -4.09 -23.72 -2.54
N LEU A 88 -3.69 -24.58 -3.47
CA LEU A 88 -2.94 -24.21 -4.68
C LEU A 88 -3.79 -24.48 -5.91
N SER A 89 -3.63 -23.69 -6.96
CA SER A 89 -4.28 -23.93 -8.26
C SER A 89 -3.65 -25.07 -9.06
N GLY A 90 -2.39 -25.41 -8.76
CA GLY A 90 -1.64 -26.51 -9.40
C GLY A 90 -0.47 -26.07 -10.31
N GLY A 91 -0.22 -24.76 -10.45
CA GLY A 91 0.89 -24.19 -11.22
C GLY A 91 1.72 -23.15 -10.44
N ARG A 92 2.96 -22.92 -10.90
CA ARG A 92 3.85 -21.84 -10.44
C ARG A 92 4.64 -21.29 -11.63
N TRP A 93 5.21 -20.11 -11.50
CA TRP A 93 6.22 -19.64 -12.44
C TRP A 93 7.48 -20.51 -12.33
N ASP A 94 8.09 -20.84 -13.47
CA ASP A 94 9.33 -21.63 -13.51
C ASP A 94 10.57 -20.76 -13.23
N LYS A 95 10.40 -19.43 -13.23
CA LYS A 95 11.42 -18.41 -12.91
C LYS A 95 11.00 -17.54 -11.72
N THR A 96 11.96 -16.85 -11.12
CA THR A 96 11.76 -15.97 -9.96
C THR A 96 11.78 -14.48 -10.28
N ASP A 97 12.45 -14.08 -11.36
CA ASP A 97 12.43 -12.70 -11.87
C ASP A 97 11.26 -12.52 -12.86
N LEU A 98 10.21 -11.86 -12.37
CA LEU A 98 8.98 -11.59 -13.09
C LEU A 98 8.91 -10.11 -13.47
N THR A 99 8.42 -9.83 -14.67
CA THR A 99 8.17 -8.49 -15.18
C THR A 99 6.68 -8.21 -15.19
N TYR A 100 6.28 -6.97 -14.91
CA TYR A 100 4.88 -6.57 -14.96
C TYR A 100 4.68 -5.27 -15.72
N LYS A 101 3.48 -5.09 -16.30
CA LYS A 101 3.10 -3.86 -17.00
C LYS A 101 1.66 -3.48 -16.66
N ILE A 102 1.42 -2.18 -16.48
CA ILE A 102 0.08 -1.61 -16.28
C ILE A 102 -0.41 -1.02 -17.60
N ILE A 103 -1.55 -1.52 -18.11
CA ILE A 103 -2.12 -1.13 -19.40
C ILE A 103 -3.01 0.11 -19.25
N ARG A 104 -4.07 0.02 -18.43
CA ARG A 104 -4.95 1.14 -18.09
C ARG A 104 -4.85 1.47 -16.61
N PHE A 105 -5.29 2.67 -16.26
CA PHE A 105 -5.27 3.21 -14.90
C PHE A 105 -6.69 3.66 -14.52
N PRO A 106 -7.11 3.51 -13.25
CA PRO A 106 -8.38 4.05 -12.75
C PRO A 106 -8.34 5.58 -12.76
N TRP A 107 -9.49 6.22 -12.98
CA TRP A 107 -9.57 7.69 -13.06
C TRP A 107 -9.49 8.38 -11.69
N GLN A 108 -9.87 7.67 -10.63
CA GLN A 108 -9.92 8.18 -9.26
C GLN A 108 -8.51 8.38 -8.65
N LEU A 109 -7.49 7.71 -9.19
CA LEU A 109 -6.13 7.70 -8.65
C LEU A 109 -5.11 8.13 -9.70
N SER A 110 -4.10 8.89 -9.28
CA SER A 110 -3.01 9.26 -10.20
C SER A 110 -2.19 8.03 -10.59
N LYS A 111 -1.68 8.01 -11.83
CA LYS A 111 -0.86 6.89 -12.35
C LYS A 111 0.33 6.56 -11.44
N VAL A 112 0.91 7.58 -10.80
CA VAL A 112 2.03 7.43 -9.84
C VAL A 112 1.58 6.67 -8.61
N LYS A 113 0.42 7.03 -8.02
CA LYS A 113 -0.14 6.33 -6.87
C LYS A 113 -0.44 4.87 -7.20
N VAL A 114 -1.04 4.60 -8.36
CA VAL A 114 -1.36 3.24 -8.82
C VAL A 114 -0.09 2.41 -8.99
N ARG A 115 0.92 2.90 -9.71
CA ARG A 115 2.22 2.20 -9.88
C ARG A 115 2.86 1.83 -8.56
N ARG A 116 2.89 2.80 -7.64
CA ARG A 116 3.44 2.59 -6.31
C ARG A 116 2.66 1.53 -5.53
N THR A 117 1.34 1.61 -5.52
CA THR A 117 0.48 0.64 -4.82
C THR A 117 0.63 -0.76 -5.39
N ILE A 118 0.74 -0.89 -6.72
CA ILE A 118 1.01 -2.16 -7.39
C ILE A 118 2.38 -2.72 -7.01
N ALA A 119 3.43 -1.90 -7.02
CA ALA A 119 4.76 -2.31 -6.55
C ALA A 119 4.75 -2.74 -5.08
N GLU A 120 4.00 -2.04 -4.22
CA GLU A 120 3.84 -2.39 -2.82
C GLU A 120 3.10 -3.72 -2.64
N ALA A 121 2.03 -3.95 -3.40
CA ALA A 121 1.29 -5.20 -3.39
C ALA A 121 2.13 -6.41 -3.84
N LEU A 122 2.98 -6.25 -4.86
CA LEU A 122 3.94 -7.27 -5.29
C LEU A 122 5.02 -7.52 -4.22
N ARG A 123 5.47 -6.46 -3.55
CA ARG A 123 6.49 -6.54 -2.50
C ARG A 123 6.06 -7.40 -1.32
N VAL A 124 4.77 -7.44 -1.00
CA VAL A 124 4.21 -8.33 0.03
C VAL A 124 4.64 -9.78 -0.18
N TRP A 125 4.72 -10.22 -1.44
CA TRP A 125 5.12 -11.58 -1.80
C TRP A 125 6.64 -11.74 -1.92
N SER A 126 7.35 -10.75 -2.47
CA SER A 126 8.82 -10.81 -2.60
C SER A 126 9.52 -10.76 -1.23
N GLU A 127 8.93 -10.12 -0.21
CA GLU A 127 9.52 -10.08 1.14
C GLU A 127 9.58 -11.46 1.82
N VAL A 128 8.78 -12.42 1.34
CA VAL A 128 8.69 -13.78 1.93
C VAL A 128 9.10 -14.88 0.96
N THR A 129 9.65 -14.55 -0.21
CA THR A 129 10.09 -15.51 -1.24
C THR A 129 11.36 -15.02 -1.96
N PRO A 130 12.00 -15.84 -2.82
CA PRO A 130 13.04 -15.39 -3.75
C PRO A 130 12.51 -14.63 -4.98
N LEU A 131 11.20 -14.37 -5.06
CA LEU A 131 10.60 -13.69 -6.21
C LEU A 131 11.05 -12.23 -6.30
N ASN A 132 11.24 -11.74 -7.51
CA ASN A 132 11.57 -10.35 -7.80
C ASN A 132 10.68 -9.82 -8.92
N PHE A 133 10.28 -8.56 -8.82
CA PHE A 133 9.31 -7.95 -9.72
C PHE A 133 9.82 -6.64 -10.31
N THR A 134 9.80 -6.53 -11.64
CA THR A 134 10.26 -5.31 -12.35
C THR A 134 9.16 -4.75 -13.25
N GLU A 135 8.81 -3.47 -13.09
CA GLU A 135 7.87 -2.81 -14.02
C GLU A 135 8.56 -2.59 -15.37
N VAL A 136 7.92 -3.00 -16.46
CA VAL A 136 8.33 -2.69 -17.83
C VAL A 136 7.28 -1.81 -18.51
N ARG A 137 7.73 -0.80 -19.26
CA ARG A 137 6.83 0.16 -19.92
C ARG A 137 6.42 -0.28 -21.33
N ASP A 138 7.32 -0.95 -22.03
CA ASP A 138 7.16 -1.37 -23.42
C ASP A 138 7.58 -2.83 -23.59
N GLY A 139 7.08 -3.47 -24.65
CA GLY A 139 7.33 -4.89 -24.92
C GLY A 139 6.41 -5.83 -24.14
N ARG A 140 6.79 -7.11 -24.11
CA ARG A 140 6.08 -8.17 -23.40
C ARG A 140 6.47 -8.18 -21.92
N SER A 141 5.51 -8.45 -21.05
CA SER A 141 5.71 -8.67 -19.61
C SER A 141 5.13 -10.03 -19.20
N ASP A 142 5.55 -10.54 -18.05
CA ASP A 142 5.01 -11.79 -17.49
C ASP A 142 3.62 -11.57 -16.86
N ILE A 143 3.44 -10.42 -16.22
CA ILE A 143 2.19 -10.02 -15.54
C ILE A 143 1.62 -8.80 -16.27
N ILE A 144 0.35 -8.84 -16.62
CA ILE A 144 -0.35 -7.74 -17.28
C ILE A 144 -1.48 -7.27 -16.37
N ILE A 145 -1.45 -6.00 -16.00
CA ILE A 145 -2.41 -5.38 -15.09
C ILE A 145 -3.28 -4.42 -15.89
N ASP A 146 -4.60 -4.64 -15.88
CA ASP A 146 -5.53 -3.82 -16.61
C ASP A 146 -6.74 -3.41 -15.77
N PHE A 147 -7.16 -2.15 -15.90
CA PHE A 147 -8.39 -1.64 -15.26
C PHE A 147 -9.46 -1.53 -16.34
N THR A 148 -10.52 -2.34 -16.23
CA THR A 148 -11.51 -2.51 -17.29
C THR A 148 -12.91 -2.67 -16.71
N ARG A 149 -13.94 -2.63 -17.57
CA ARG A 149 -15.35 -2.62 -17.16
C ARG A 149 -16.10 -3.77 -17.78
N TYR A 150 -17.15 -4.25 -17.11
CA TYR A 150 -18.13 -5.20 -17.63
C TYR A 150 -17.50 -6.34 -18.45
N TRP A 151 -17.93 -6.54 -19.69
CA TRP A 151 -17.29 -7.47 -20.62
C TRP A 151 -15.99 -6.88 -21.17
N HIS A 152 -14.88 -7.60 -20.98
CA HIS A 152 -13.54 -7.09 -21.26
C HIS A 152 -12.60 -8.10 -21.92
N GLY A 153 -13.16 -9.03 -22.69
CA GLY A 153 -12.38 -9.95 -23.53
C GLY A 153 -11.98 -11.27 -22.87
N ASP A 154 -12.40 -11.54 -21.63
CA ASP A 154 -12.55 -12.89 -21.07
C ASP A 154 -14.03 -13.25 -20.86
N ASN A 155 -14.24 -14.50 -20.44
CA ASN A 155 -15.53 -15.03 -20.03
C ASN A 155 -15.84 -14.77 -18.53
N LEU A 156 -15.21 -13.76 -17.92
CA LEU A 156 -15.39 -13.38 -16.52
C LEU A 156 -15.75 -11.89 -16.42
N PRO A 157 -16.95 -11.48 -16.89
CA PRO A 157 -17.34 -10.08 -16.91
C PRO A 157 -17.52 -9.51 -15.49
N PHE A 158 -17.18 -8.23 -15.31
CA PHE A 158 -17.47 -7.48 -14.09
C PHE A 158 -18.92 -7.02 -14.02
N ASP A 159 -19.39 -6.72 -12.81
CA ASP A 159 -20.78 -6.38 -12.48
C ASP A 159 -21.00 -4.89 -12.15
N GLY A 160 -19.95 -4.07 -12.19
CA GLY A 160 -20.01 -2.65 -11.80
C GLY A 160 -19.78 -2.49 -10.30
N PRO A 161 -20.12 -1.33 -9.69
CA PRO A 161 -19.70 -1.03 -8.32
C PRO A 161 -20.15 -2.06 -7.28
N GLY A 162 -19.21 -2.56 -6.49
CA GLY A 162 -19.39 -3.62 -5.50
C GLY A 162 -19.04 -5.00 -6.07
N GLY A 163 -19.74 -6.05 -5.61
CA GLY A 163 -19.69 -7.35 -6.26
C GLY A 163 -18.28 -7.92 -6.48
N ILE A 164 -17.87 -8.04 -7.75
CA ILE A 164 -16.58 -8.56 -8.18
C ILE A 164 -15.57 -7.41 -8.34
N LEU A 165 -14.58 -7.36 -7.45
CA LEU A 165 -13.61 -6.26 -7.42
C LEU A 165 -12.49 -6.40 -8.45
N ALA A 166 -12.05 -7.64 -8.67
CA ALA A 166 -10.94 -7.99 -9.54
C ALA A 166 -10.92 -9.51 -9.77
N HIS A 167 -10.10 -9.95 -10.71
CA HIS A 167 -9.74 -11.35 -10.91
C HIS A 167 -8.36 -11.48 -11.56
N ALA A 168 -7.77 -12.67 -11.43
CA ALA A 168 -6.45 -12.98 -11.94
C ALA A 168 -6.37 -14.39 -12.54
N PHE A 169 -5.45 -14.55 -13.48
CA PHE A 169 -5.22 -15.82 -14.17
C PHE A 169 -3.94 -16.49 -13.68
N PHE A 170 -4.09 -17.76 -13.29
CA PHE A 170 -3.02 -18.57 -12.71
C PHE A 170 -1.87 -18.87 -13.68
N PRO A 171 -0.66 -19.16 -13.17
CA PRO A 171 0.44 -19.70 -13.97
C PRO A 171 0.03 -20.96 -14.75
N LYS A 172 0.61 -21.17 -15.94
CA LYS A 172 0.36 -22.35 -16.79
C LYS A 172 -1.08 -22.43 -17.33
N THR A 173 -1.80 -21.30 -17.36
CA THR A 173 -3.08 -21.16 -18.06
C THR A 173 -2.89 -20.39 -19.38
N HIS A 174 -3.89 -20.36 -20.26
CA HIS A 174 -3.78 -19.66 -21.55
C HIS A 174 -3.57 -18.14 -21.41
N ARG A 175 -4.05 -17.56 -20.31
CA ARG A 175 -3.94 -16.13 -19.98
C ARG A 175 -3.04 -15.88 -18.77
N GLU A 176 -2.04 -16.73 -18.56
CA GLU A 176 -1.19 -16.65 -17.38
C GLU A 176 -0.65 -15.24 -17.13
N GLY A 177 -0.75 -14.78 -15.88
CA GLY A 177 -0.24 -13.45 -15.49
C GLY A 177 -1.16 -12.27 -15.79
N ASP A 178 -2.28 -12.47 -16.48
CA ASP A 178 -3.29 -11.42 -16.63
C ASP A 178 -4.01 -11.15 -15.30
N ILE A 179 -4.17 -9.88 -14.96
CA ILE A 179 -4.96 -9.39 -13.83
C ILE A 179 -5.86 -8.27 -14.33
N HIS A 180 -7.15 -8.39 -14.04
CA HIS A 180 -8.06 -7.29 -14.29
C HIS A 180 -8.67 -6.79 -12.99
N PHE A 181 -8.74 -5.48 -12.88
CA PHE A 181 -9.41 -4.76 -11.80
C PHE A 181 -10.68 -4.11 -12.36
N ASP A 182 -11.80 -4.19 -11.63
CA ASP A 182 -13.01 -3.51 -12.07
C ASP A 182 -12.81 -2.00 -11.97
N TYR A 183 -12.86 -1.33 -13.11
CA TYR A 183 -12.66 0.11 -13.23
C TYR A 183 -13.79 0.90 -12.56
N ASP A 184 -14.99 0.32 -12.43
CA ASP A 184 -16.15 0.98 -11.84
C ASP A 184 -16.13 1.01 -10.30
N GLU A 185 -15.18 0.31 -9.67
CA GLU A 185 -14.91 0.41 -8.24
C GLU A 185 -14.43 1.80 -7.81
N ALA A 186 -14.84 2.21 -6.61
CA ALA A 186 -14.34 3.42 -5.96
C ALA A 186 -12.94 3.18 -5.35
N TRP A 187 -11.93 3.08 -6.22
CA TRP A 187 -10.55 2.78 -5.80
C TRP A 187 -9.97 3.83 -4.85
N THR A 188 -9.56 3.38 -3.67
CA THR A 188 -8.88 4.17 -2.63
C THR A 188 -7.53 3.56 -2.28
N ILE A 189 -6.71 4.28 -1.49
CA ILE A 189 -5.43 3.78 -0.97
C ILE A 189 -5.35 4.14 0.52
N GLY A 190 -5.14 3.14 1.37
CA GLY A 190 -4.94 3.28 2.82
C GLY A 190 -6.21 3.63 3.60
N THR A 191 -7.39 3.49 3.01
CA THR A 191 -8.67 3.88 3.63
C THR A 191 -9.83 2.96 3.25
N ASN A 192 -10.77 2.78 4.17
CA ASN A 192 -11.99 1.99 4.00
C ASN A 192 -13.18 2.82 3.46
N LEU A 193 -12.96 4.06 3.02
CA LEU A 193 -13.99 4.89 2.36
C LEU A 193 -14.37 4.40 0.96
N GLY A 194 -13.61 3.44 0.42
CA GLY A 194 -13.87 2.76 -0.84
C GLY A 194 -13.12 1.42 -0.89
N THR A 195 -12.85 0.95 -2.10
CA THR A 195 -12.14 -0.32 -2.34
C THR A 195 -10.64 -0.06 -2.36
N ASP A 196 -9.93 -0.56 -1.35
CA ASP A 196 -8.50 -0.31 -1.18
C ASP A 196 -7.66 -1.11 -2.19
N LEU A 197 -7.03 -0.40 -3.14
CA LEU A 197 -6.30 -1.00 -4.24
C LEU A 197 -5.13 -1.88 -3.76
N LEU A 198 -4.47 -1.51 -2.65
CA LEU A 198 -3.34 -2.26 -2.12
C LEU A 198 -3.76 -3.69 -1.73
N GLN A 199 -4.91 -3.82 -1.08
CA GLN A 199 -5.40 -5.11 -0.60
C GLN A 199 -5.91 -6.01 -1.72
N VAL A 200 -6.70 -5.45 -2.64
CA VAL A 200 -7.20 -6.22 -3.79
C VAL A 200 -6.02 -6.64 -4.66
N ALA A 201 -5.09 -5.73 -4.97
CA ALA A 201 -3.93 -6.09 -5.79
C ALA A 201 -3.05 -7.15 -5.13
N ALA A 202 -2.77 -7.03 -3.82
CA ALA A 202 -1.96 -8.02 -3.13
C ALA A 202 -2.63 -9.41 -3.12
N HIS A 203 -3.96 -9.47 -3.01
CA HIS A 203 -4.74 -10.70 -3.16
C HIS A 203 -4.60 -11.28 -4.58
N GLU A 204 -4.87 -10.49 -5.63
CA GLU A 204 -4.79 -10.95 -7.02
C GLU A 204 -3.38 -11.41 -7.41
N PHE A 205 -2.33 -10.77 -6.88
CA PHE A 205 -0.96 -11.24 -7.09
C PHE A 205 -0.72 -12.62 -6.47
N GLY A 206 -1.40 -12.98 -5.37
CA GLY A 206 -1.34 -14.34 -4.85
C GLY A 206 -1.83 -15.36 -5.87
N HIS A 207 -2.92 -15.06 -6.60
CA HIS A 207 -3.42 -15.90 -7.69
C HIS A 207 -2.46 -15.99 -8.86
N VAL A 208 -1.93 -14.86 -9.33
CA VAL A 208 -0.89 -14.85 -10.38
C VAL A 208 0.35 -15.62 -9.98
N LEU A 209 0.64 -15.73 -8.68
CA LEU A 209 1.74 -16.53 -8.18
C LEU A 209 1.38 -18.00 -7.91
N GLY A 210 0.11 -18.40 -8.05
CA GLY A 210 -0.34 -19.80 -7.96
C GLY A 210 -1.09 -20.17 -6.69
N LEU A 211 -1.36 -19.22 -5.80
CA LEU A 211 -2.16 -19.44 -4.59
C LEU A 211 -3.65 -19.39 -4.90
N GLN A 212 -4.41 -20.32 -4.34
CA GLN A 212 -5.86 -20.33 -4.46
C GLN A 212 -6.51 -19.74 -3.21
N HIS A 213 -7.80 -19.41 -3.29
CA HIS A 213 -8.58 -18.92 -2.16
C HIS A 213 -8.42 -19.78 -0.90
N SER A 214 -8.21 -19.12 0.23
CA SER A 214 -8.08 -19.73 1.56
C SER A 214 -9.36 -19.52 2.37
N SER A 215 -9.79 -20.56 3.08
CA SER A 215 -10.86 -20.47 4.07
C SER A 215 -10.35 -20.00 5.45
N VAL A 216 -9.04 -19.77 5.61
CA VAL A 216 -8.45 -19.35 6.88
C VAL A 216 -8.87 -17.92 7.20
N SER A 217 -9.47 -17.72 8.37
CA SER A 217 -9.82 -16.39 8.86
C SER A 217 -8.59 -15.49 8.87
N LYS A 218 -8.73 -14.30 8.30
CA LYS A 218 -7.66 -13.30 8.16
C LYS A 218 -6.53 -13.63 7.18
N SER A 219 -6.67 -14.67 6.35
CA SER A 219 -5.81 -14.85 5.17
C SER A 219 -6.02 -13.70 4.18
N LEU A 220 -4.92 -13.22 3.58
CA LEU A 220 -5.00 -12.28 2.45
C LEU A 220 -5.71 -12.94 1.27
N MET A 221 -5.48 -14.23 1.04
CA MET A 221 -6.14 -15.04 0.02
C MET A 221 -7.59 -15.44 0.36
N SER A 222 -8.23 -14.80 1.36
CA SER A 222 -9.66 -15.02 1.60
C SER A 222 -10.48 -14.43 0.45
N PRO A 223 -11.50 -15.13 -0.09
CA PRO A 223 -12.23 -14.68 -1.27
C PRO A 223 -13.00 -13.37 -1.07
N PHE A 224 -13.38 -13.06 0.16
CA PHE A 224 -14.16 -11.87 0.48
C PHE A 224 -13.26 -10.71 0.91
N TYR A 225 -13.52 -9.54 0.35
CA TYR A 225 -12.80 -8.32 0.68
C TYR A 225 -13.00 -7.97 2.15
N THR A 226 -11.88 -7.69 2.83
CA THR A 226 -11.88 -7.20 4.20
C THR A 226 -10.77 -6.18 4.34
N PHE A 227 -11.12 -4.93 4.62
CA PHE A 227 -10.12 -3.90 4.84
C PHE A 227 -9.28 -4.16 6.10
N ARG A 228 -7.97 -4.26 5.93
CA ARG A 228 -6.94 -4.43 6.94
C ARG A 228 -5.78 -3.50 6.68
N TYR A 229 -5.54 -2.62 7.65
CA TYR A 229 -4.40 -1.71 7.62
C TYR A 229 -3.66 -1.78 8.97
N PRO A 230 -2.34 -2.07 9.00
CA PRO A 230 -1.51 -2.39 7.85
C PRO A 230 -1.85 -3.75 7.22
N LEU A 231 -1.62 -3.89 5.92
CA LEU A 231 -1.72 -5.18 5.22
C LEU A 231 -0.66 -6.14 5.78
N SER A 232 -1.06 -7.38 6.07
CA SER A 232 -0.16 -8.42 6.56
C SER A 232 -0.54 -9.79 5.99
N LEU A 233 0.46 -10.58 5.61
CA LEU A 233 0.26 -11.99 5.25
C LEU A 233 0.00 -12.84 6.49
N SER A 234 -1.02 -13.68 6.44
CA SER A 234 -1.25 -14.72 7.44
C SER A 234 -0.18 -15.82 7.35
N ALA A 235 -0.10 -16.66 8.38
CA ALA A 235 0.77 -17.83 8.34
C ALA A 235 0.39 -18.78 7.19
N ASP A 236 -0.88 -18.85 6.81
CA ASP A 236 -1.34 -19.68 5.70
C ASP A 236 -0.83 -19.18 4.34
N ASP A 237 -0.92 -17.86 4.12
CA ASP A 237 -0.42 -17.22 2.90
C ASP A 237 1.10 -17.42 2.75
N LYS A 238 1.86 -17.25 3.85
CA LYS A 238 3.32 -17.45 3.87
C LYS A 238 3.70 -18.90 3.57
N LEU A 239 3.01 -19.86 4.20
CA LEU A 239 3.27 -21.28 3.97
C LEU A 239 2.94 -21.67 2.53
N GLY A 240 1.83 -21.18 1.98
CA GLY A 240 1.45 -21.44 0.60
C GLY A 240 2.47 -20.91 -0.40
N ILE A 241 2.87 -19.65 -0.27
CA ILE A 241 3.79 -19.04 -1.24
C ILE A 241 5.20 -19.62 -1.14
N GLN A 242 5.68 -19.90 0.08
CA GLN A 242 6.99 -20.52 0.28
C GLN A 242 7.01 -21.98 -0.13
N TYR A 243 5.86 -22.68 -0.12
CA TYR A 243 5.77 -24.01 -0.71
C TYR A 243 6.01 -23.97 -2.23
N LEU A 244 5.60 -22.90 -2.91
CA LEU A 244 5.79 -22.74 -4.36
C LEU A 244 7.19 -22.26 -4.73
N TYR A 245 7.75 -21.29 -4.00
CA TYR A 245 8.96 -20.57 -4.39
C TYR A 245 10.14 -20.69 -3.41
N GLY A 246 9.92 -21.31 -2.24
CA GLY A 246 10.87 -21.33 -1.13
C GLY A 246 10.85 -20.07 -0.28
N PRO A 247 11.53 -20.08 0.89
CA PRO A 247 11.75 -18.88 1.69
C PRO A 247 12.78 -17.94 1.04
N PRO A 248 12.91 -16.68 1.48
CA PRO A 248 13.92 -15.76 0.98
C PRO A 248 15.33 -16.35 1.14
N GLN A 249 16.16 -16.26 0.10
CA GLN A 249 17.55 -16.71 0.23
C GLN A 249 18.37 -15.72 1.07
N PRO A 250 19.27 -16.20 1.95
CA PRO A 250 20.23 -15.33 2.62
C PRO A 250 21.12 -14.64 1.57
N PRO A 251 21.45 -13.35 1.74
CA PRO A 251 22.24 -12.62 0.75
C PRO A 251 23.61 -13.28 0.56
N THR A 252 23.95 -13.60 -0.69
CA THR A 252 25.28 -14.06 -1.08
C THR A 252 26.27 -12.92 -0.83
N PRO A 253 27.41 -13.15 -0.14
CA PRO A 253 28.36 -12.07 0.15
C PRO A 253 28.99 -11.52 -1.15
N PRO A 254 29.06 -10.19 -1.33
CA PRO A 254 29.83 -9.57 -2.42
C PRO A 254 31.34 -9.82 -2.28
N PRO A 255 32.11 -9.79 -3.38
CA PRO A 255 33.55 -10.00 -3.36
C PRO A 255 34.28 -8.90 -2.55
N THR A 256 35.29 -9.37 -1.84
CA THR A 256 36.06 -8.72 -0.78
C THR A 256 36.70 -7.40 -1.20
N ILE A 257 36.25 -6.29 -0.61
CA ILE A 257 37.06 -5.08 -0.41
C ILE A 257 37.26 -4.93 1.10
N LYS A 258 38.53 -4.73 1.51
CA LYS A 258 38.97 -4.66 2.91
C LYS A 258 38.08 -3.71 3.73
N PRO A 259 37.64 -4.11 4.94
CA PRO A 259 36.86 -3.24 5.80
C PRO A 259 37.76 -2.23 6.53
N GLU A 260 37.44 -0.95 6.34
CA GLU A 260 37.74 0.15 7.27
C GLU A 260 36.79 0.02 8.49
N PRO A 261 37.22 0.34 9.73
CA PRO A 261 36.51 -0.10 10.92
C PRO A 261 35.17 0.62 11.07
N LYS A 262 34.08 -0.14 10.96
CA LYS A 262 32.73 0.31 11.30
C LYS A 262 32.55 0.23 12.82
N PRO A 263 31.88 1.21 13.47
CA PRO A 263 31.70 1.21 14.92
C PRO A 263 30.89 0.00 15.36
N THR A 264 31.34 -0.61 16.45
CA THR A 264 30.71 -1.69 17.19
C THR A 264 29.29 -1.29 17.62
N GLU A 265 28.27 -1.72 16.89
CA GLU A 265 26.92 -1.85 17.45
C GLU A 265 26.94 -3.08 18.37
N SER A 266 26.99 -2.79 19.66
CA SER A 266 26.80 -3.74 20.74
C SER A 266 25.40 -4.34 20.63
N GLU A 267 25.28 -5.60 20.19
CA GLU A 267 24.14 -6.44 20.55
C GLU A 267 24.21 -6.69 22.07
N SER A 268 23.70 -5.72 22.83
CA SER A 268 23.40 -5.86 24.25
C SER A 268 21.97 -6.43 24.38
N ASN A 269 21.81 -7.52 25.12
CA ASN A 269 20.51 -8.05 25.56
C ASN A 269 19.90 -7.22 26.71
N GLU A 270 20.11 -5.90 26.72
CA GLU A 270 19.44 -5.00 27.63
C GLU A 270 18.21 -4.41 26.94
N ILE A 271 17.03 -4.81 27.42
CA ILE A 271 15.77 -4.12 27.14
C ILE A 271 15.96 -2.67 27.61
N PRO A 272 15.85 -1.64 26.74
CA PRO A 272 15.79 -0.26 27.19
C PRO A 272 14.56 -0.15 28.10
N SER A 273 14.85 0.00 29.39
CA SER A 273 13.88 -0.05 30.46
C SER A 273 13.05 1.23 30.45
N SER A 274 11.72 1.05 30.39
CA SER A 274 10.63 2.02 30.29
C SER A 274 10.40 2.65 28.91
N GLU A 275 9.30 2.26 28.28
CA GLU A 275 8.68 3.02 27.19
C GLU A 275 8.39 4.45 27.67
N PRO A 276 8.69 5.49 26.87
CA PRO A 276 8.42 6.87 27.26
C PRO A 276 6.91 7.10 27.43
N ASP A 277 6.54 7.92 28.41
CA ASP A 277 5.15 8.28 28.69
C ASP A 277 4.81 9.64 28.08
N ALA A 278 3.81 9.67 27.20
CA ALA A 278 3.33 10.89 26.54
C ALA A 278 2.83 11.98 27.51
N CYS A 279 2.46 11.59 28.74
CA CYS A 279 1.98 12.55 29.74
C CYS A 279 3.10 13.30 30.45
N SER A 280 4.34 12.81 30.39
CA SER A 280 5.48 13.35 31.14
C SER A 280 6.72 13.63 30.31
N THR A 281 6.70 13.31 29.00
CA THR A 281 7.84 13.49 28.10
C THR A 281 7.70 14.70 27.16
N ASP A 282 8.85 15.22 26.72
CA ASP A 282 9.00 16.09 25.56
C ASP A 282 9.18 15.26 24.27
N PHE A 283 9.22 15.92 23.11
CA PHE A 283 9.30 15.22 21.83
C PHE A 283 10.45 15.75 20.98
N ASP A 284 11.23 14.81 20.43
CA ASP A 284 12.44 15.10 19.66
C ASP A 284 12.08 15.67 18.28
N ALA A 285 11.00 15.16 17.68
CA ALA A 285 10.45 15.66 16.42
C ALA A 285 8.94 15.44 16.39
N VAL A 286 8.24 16.28 15.61
CA VAL A 286 6.81 16.11 15.33
C VAL A 286 6.56 16.44 13.87
N SER A 287 5.76 15.62 13.20
CA SER A 287 5.45 15.86 11.79
C SER A 287 4.09 15.35 11.39
N THR A 288 3.48 16.06 10.44
CA THR A 288 2.28 15.59 9.75
C THR A 288 2.72 14.75 8.56
N ILE A 289 2.41 13.46 8.60
CA ILE A 289 2.77 12.47 7.59
C ILE A 289 1.49 11.78 7.13
N ARG A 290 1.18 11.87 5.83
CA ARG A 290 -0.03 11.33 5.19
C ARG A 290 -1.32 11.81 5.86
N GLY A 291 -1.34 13.06 6.33
CA GLY A 291 -2.50 13.66 7.01
C GLY A 291 -2.69 13.23 8.46
N GLU A 292 -1.74 12.48 9.04
CA GLU A 292 -1.76 12.08 10.43
C GLU A 292 -0.56 12.66 11.16
N LEU A 293 -0.72 12.92 12.45
CA LEU A 293 0.30 13.55 13.26
C LEU A 293 1.14 12.48 13.97
N PHE A 294 2.45 12.59 13.83
CA PHE A 294 3.42 11.70 14.47
C PHE A 294 4.32 12.49 15.41
N PHE A 295 4.34 12.08 16.67
CA PHE A 295 5.29 12.57 17.69
C PHE A 295 6.39 11.54 17.87
N PHE A 296 7.65 11.95 17.89
CA PHE A 296 8.82 11.07 17.99
C PHE A 296 9.56 11.32 19.31
N LYS A 297 9.97 10.25 19.99
CA LYS A 297 10.84 10.32 21.18
C LYS A 297 11.65 9.04 21.34
N SER A 298 12.98 9.14 21.41
CA SER A 298 13.86 8.01 21.73
C SER A 298 13.58 6.74 20.90
N GLY A 299 13.28 6.91 19.62
CA GLY A 299 12.97 5.80 18.70
C GLY A 299 11.54 5.28 18.75
N TYR A 300 10.72 5.79 19.66
CA TYR A 300 9.28 5.57 19.71
C TYR A 300 8.53 6.67 18.97
N VAL A 301 7.32 6.34 18.54
CA VAL A 301 6.39 7.28 17.94
C VAL A 301 5.02 7.15 18.58
N TRP A 302 4.26 8.23 18.61
CA TRP A 302 2.83 8.24 18.82
C TRP A 302 2.16 8.73 17.55
N ARG A 303 1.04 8.11 17.20
CA ARG A 303 0.28 8.45 16.00
C ARG A 303 -1.09 8.96 16.40
N LEU A 304 -1.43 10.16 15.95
CA LEU A 304 -2.72 10.79 16.16
C LEU A 304 -3.44 10.93 14.81
N ARG A 305 -4.69 10.47 14.77
CA ARG A 305 -5.59 10.64 13.62
C ARG A 305 -6.79 11.47 14.05
N GLY A 306 -7.03 12.60 13.37
CA GLY A 306 -8.10 13.53 13.75
C GLY A 306 -8.00 13.99 15.21
N GLY A 307 -6.77 14.24 15.69
CA GLY A 307 -6.50 14.66 17.07
C GLY A 307 -6.62 13.55 18.13
N LYS A 308 -6.85 12.29 17.75
CA LYS A 308 -6.99 11.17 18.70
C LYS A 308 -5.81 10.21 18.62
N LEU A 309 -5.20 9.91 19.76
CA LEU A 309 -4.16 8.88 19.89
C LEU A 309 -4.69 7.52 19.42
N GLN A 310 -3.96 6.88 18.53
CA GLN A 310 -4.30 5.56 18.01
C GLN A 310 -3.90 4.46 18.99
N THR A 311 -4.63 3.33 18.97
CA THR A 311 -4.33 2.19 19.82
C THR A 311 -3.01 1.50 19.43
N GLY A 312 -2.30 0.97 20.41
CA GLY A 312 -1.01 0.30 20.19
C GLY A 312 0.19 1.23 20.04
N TYR A 313 0.06 2.48 20.52
CA TYR A 313 1.13 3.48 20.63
C TYR A 313 1.39 3.85 22.11
N PRO A 314 2.64 4.15 22.51
CA PRO A 314 3.82 4.32 21.65
C PRO A 314 4.26 3.03 20.95
N ALA A 315 4.90 3.19 19.79
CA ALA A 315 5.43 2.09 19.00
C ALA A 315 6.79 2.48 18.43
N LEU A 316 7.69 1.52 18.25
CA LEU A 316 8.98 1.78 17.60
C LEU A 316 8.78 2.41 16.21
N ALA A 317 9.50 3.49 15.92
CA ALA A 317 9.51 4.20 14.65
C ALA A 317 9.90 3.27 13.49
N SER A 318 10.78 2.31 13.76
CA SER A 318 11.21 1.28 12.80
C SER A 318 10.06 0.38 12.31
N ARG A 319 8.92 0.29 13.03
CA ARG A 319 7.70 -0.39 12.56
C ARG A 319 7.02 0.36 11.41
N HIS A 320 7.21 1.67 11.35
CA HIS A 320 6.69 2.54 10.30
C HIS A 320 7.71 2.74 9.17
N TRP A 321 8.97 2.95 9.53
CA TRP A 321 10.05 3.31 8.60
C TRP A 321 11.24 2.38 8.82
N LYS A 322 11.33 1.33 8.00
CA LYS A 322 12.41 0.34 8.14
C LYS A 322 13.75 0.99 7.79
N GLY A 323 14.71 0.97 8.71
CA GLY A 323 16.02 1.63 8.54
C GLY A 323 16.04 3.11 8.96
N ILE A 324 14.97 3.61 9.58
CA ILE A 324 15.00 4.92 10.24
C ILE A 324 16.06 4.92 11.36
N PRO A 325 16.78 6.03 11.58
CA PRO A 325 17.66 6.15 12.74
C PRO A 325 16.92 5.92 14.05
N GLU A 326 17.65 5.49 15.09
CA GLU A 326 17.10 5.24 16.42
C GLU A 326 16.51 6.49 17.07
N ALA A 327 16.94 7.69 16.66
CA ALA A 327 16.34 8.94 17.06
C ALA A 327 16.16 9.85 15.84
N VAL A 328 15.26 10.82 15.95
CA VAL A 328 14.91 11.75 14.88
C VAL A 328 14.92 13.15 15.48
N ASP A 329 15.75 14.02 14.93
CA ASP A 329 15.80 15.43 15.30
C ASP A 329 14.73 16.24 14.57
N ALA A 330 14.44 15.93 13.31
CA ALA A 330 13.42 16.63 12.54
C ALA A 330 12.79 15.73 11.50
N ALA A 331 11.52 15.98 11.16
CA ALA A 331 10.86 15.27 10.09
C ALA A 331 9.84 16.14 9.34
N PHE A 332 9.74 15.96 8.02
CA PHE A 332 8.68 16.59 7.22
C PHE A 332 8.30 15.72 6.02
N GLU A 333 7.07 15.86 5.53
CA GLU A 333 6.64 15.29 4.25
C GLU A 333 6.68 16.36 3.15
N ASP A 334 7.34 16.07 2.03
CA ASP A 334 7.41 16.98 0.88
C ASP A 334 6.12 16.95 0.03
N SER A 335 6.07 17.77 -1.02
CA SER A 335 4.88 17.92 -1.90
C SER A 335 4.56 16.66 -2.72
N VAL A 336 5.56 15.81 -2.97
CA VAL A 336 5.42 14.55 -3.71
C VAL A 336 5.10 13.39 -2.75
N GLY A 337 5.33 13.61 -1.46
CA GLY A 337 5.01 12.69 -0.39
C GLY A 337 6.20 11.89 0.11
N ASN A 338 7.43 12.28 -0.18
CA ASN A 338 8.58 11.70 0.51
C ASN A 338 8.67 12.26 1.91
N ILE A 339 9.07 11.41 2.85
CA ILE A 339 9.21 11.73 4.26
C ILE A 339 10.70 11.87 4.54
N TRP A 340 11.10 13.06 4.93
CA TRP A 340 12.48 13.38 5.26
C TRP A 340 12.66 13.24 6.76
N PHE A 341 13.67 12.48 7.18
CA PHE A 341 14.09 12.35 8.57
C PHE A 341 15.51 12.87 8.71
N PHE A 342 15.76 13.65 9.75
CA PHE A 342 17.07 14.19 10.08
C PHE A 342 17.49 13.65 11.44
N TYR A 343 18.75 13.27 11.57
CA TYR A 343 19.35 12.88 12.84
C TYR A 343 20.85 13.14 12.81
N GLY A 344 21.32 13.94 13.76
CA GLY A 344 22.72 14.39 13.79
C GLY A 344 23.07 15.09 12.47
N SER A 345 24.23 14.76 11.90
CA SER A 345 24.68 15.32 10.62
C SER A 345 24.14 14.63 9.38
N GLN A 346 23.18 13.73 9.56
CA GLN A 346 22.66 12.90 8.49
C GLN A 346 21.17 13.10 8.27
N TYR A 347 20.73 12.79 7.05
CA TYR A 347 19.33 12.72 6.72
C TYR A 347 19.01 11.50 5.85
N TRP A 348 17.75 11.10 5.91
CA TRP A 348 17.16 10.00 5.17
C TRP A 348 15.90 10.50 4.48
N VAL A 349 15.63 9.98 3.29
CA VAL A 349 14.41 10.24 2.55
C VAL A 349 13.69 8.92 2.38
N PHE A 350 12.44 8.88 2.81
CA PHE A 350 11.59 7.70 2.75
C PHE A 350 10.47 7.94 1.75
N ASP A 351 10.24 6.97 0.87
CA ASP A 351 9.00 6.92 0.13
C ASP A 351 7.99 6.02 0.87
N GLY A 352 7.21 6.63 1.77
CA GLY A 352 6.30 5.87 2.64
C GLY A 352 7.09 5.12 3.70
N LYS A 353 7.10 3.78 3.66
CA LYS A 353 7.84 2.95 4.64
C LYS A 353 9.26 2.58 4.22
N LEU A 354 9.59 2.75 2.95
CA LEU A 354 10.87 2.37 2.38
C LEU A 354 11.81 3.56 2.33
N GLN A 355 13.05 3.34 2.76
CA GLN A 355 14.11 4.32 2.59
C GLN A 355 14.45 4.44 1.10
N ALA A 356 14.13 5.60 0.53
CA ALA A 356 14.45 5.95 -0.85
C ALA A 356 15.91 6.39 -1.00
N SER A 357 16.46 7.09 0.00
CA SER A 357 17.88 7.44 0.07
C SER A 357 18.32 7.72 1.51
N GLY A 358 19.62 7.66 1.77
CA GLY A 358 20.19 7.90 3.09
C GLY A 358 21.10 6.75 3.56
N PRO A 359 21.87 6.94 4.64
CA PRO A 359 22.16 8.24 5.23
C PRO A 359 22.97 9.12 4.27
N LEU A 360 22.53 10.36 4.08
CA LEU A 360 23.22 11.42 3.31
C LEU A 360 23.60 12.55 4.25
N GLN A 361 24.57 13.39 3.88
CA GLN A 361 25.08 14.41 4.81
C GLN A 361 24.28 15.70 4.72
N VAL A 362 23.95 16.31 5.86
CA VAL A 362 23.24 17.59 5.94
C VAL A 362 24.03 18.71 5.25
N SER A 363 25.36 18.62 5.22
CA SER A 363 26.23 19.54 4.47
C SER A 363 25.93 19.55 2.96
N ASP A 364 25.46 18.43 2.41
CA ASP A 364 25.13 18.30 0.99
C ASP A 364 23.91 19.16 0.61
N LEU A 365 23.13 19.60 1.60
CA LEU A 365 21.96 20.47 1.42
C LEU A 365 22.34 21.96 1.30
N GLY A 366 23.63 22.30 1.39
CA GLY A 366 24.13 23.69 1.38
C GLY A 366 23.92 24.43 2.70
N LEU A 367 23.67 23.71 3.80
CA LEU A 367 23.53 24.28 5.14
C LEU A 367 24.91 24.57 5.75
N THR A 368 25.02 25.70 6.45
CA THR A 368 26.22 26.08 7.21
C THR A 368 26.26 25.46 8.60
N VAL A 369 25.19 24.77 9.00
CA VAL A 369 25.03 24.10 10.29
C VAL A 369 25.18 22.59 10.16
N PRO A 370 25.71 21.90 11.18
CA PRO A 370 25.99 20.48 11.09
C PRO A 370 24.74 19.60 11.22
N ARG A 371 23.60 20.12 11.68
CA ARG A 371 22.36 19.36 11.86
C ARG A 371 21.11 20.24 11.78
N VAL A 372 19.98 19.60 11.47
CA VAL A 372 18.64 20.21 11.51
C VAL A 372 17.95 19.82 12.81
N GLN A 373 17.28 20.77 13.46
CA GLN A 373 16.55 20.57 14.72
C GLN A 373 15.04 20.54 14.55
N ALA A 374 14.50 21.23 13.55
CA ALA A 374 13.08 21.09 13.23
C ALA A 374 12.87 21.37 11.74
N ALA A 375 11.81 20.83 11.16
CA ALA A 375 11.51 21.03 9.76
C ALA A 375 10.01 20.91 9.51
N PHE A 376 9.48 21.73 8.61
CA PHE A 376 8.09 21.61 8.17
C PHE A 376 7.84 22.31 6.83
N VAL A 377 6.66 22.03 6.26
CA VAL A 377 6.18 22.63 5.02
C VAL A 377 5.13 23.71 5.32
N TRP A 378 5.42 24.93 4.89
CA TRP A 378 4.56 26.10 4.99
C TRP A 378 3.83 26.38 3.67
N GLY A 379 2.66 27.01 3.75
CA GLY A 379 1.92 27.51 2.59
C GLY A 379 0.98 26.49 1.93
N ASN A 380 0.13 27.00 1.04
CA ASN A 380 -0.91 26.22 0.36
C ASN A 380 -0.34 25.46 -0.85
N ASP A 381 -1.10 24.55 -1.44
CA ASP A 381 -0.63 23.62 -2.49
C ASP A 381 0.12 24.28 -3.66
N LYS A 382 -0.20 25.53 -4.00
CA LYS A 382 0.47 26.29 -5.07
C LYS A 382 1.77 26.99 -4.65
N ASN A 383 2.00 27.22 -3.36
CA ASN A 383 3.12 27.99 -2.79
C ASN A 383 3.80 27.27 -1.62
N ARG A 384 3.82 25.93 -1.63
CA ARG A 384 4.47 25.13 -0.59
C ARG A 384 5.96 25.44 -0.53
N LYS A 385 6.46 25.74 0.66
CA LYS A 385 7.87 26.03 0.93
C LYS A 385 8.30 25.23 2.15
N THR A 386 9.47 24.61 2.09
CA THR A 386 10.02 23.87 3.22
C THR A 386 10.97 24.75 4.01
N TYR A 387 10.88 24.67 5.33
CA TYR A 387 11.73 25.43 6.25
C TYR A 387 12.48 24.46 7.15
N LEU A 388 13.79 24.66 7.27
CA LEU A 388 14.67 23.90 8.17
C LEU A 388 15.16 24.84 9.26
N PHE A 389 15.17 24.38 10.51
CA PHE A 389 15.47 25.19 11.70
C PHE A 389 16.65 24.63 12.46
N ARG A 390 17.48 25.51 13.02
CA ARG A 390 18.54 25.16 13.95
C ARG A 390 18.82 26.31 14.89
N GLY A 391 18.63 26.11 16.20
CA GLY A 391 18.86 27.15 17.19
C GLY A 391 18.01 28.39 16.92
N TYR A 392 18.67 29.54 16.71
CA TYR A 392 18.04 30.85 16.48
C TYR A 392 17.80 31.17 15.01
N GLU A 393 18.05 30.20 14.13
CA GLU A 393 18.14 30.39 12.69
C GLU A 393 17.26 29.42 11.91
N TYR A 394 16.85 29.83 10.72
CA TYR A 394 16.14 28.99 9.77
C TYR A 394 16.55 29.25 8.32
N TRP A 395 16.34 28.25 7.47
CA TRP A 395 16.62 28.29 6.03
C TRP A 395 15.37 27.88 5.25
N ARG A 396 15.23 28.43 4.04
CA ARG A 396 14.28 27.93 3.05
C ARG A 396 14.94 26.84 2.24
N PHE A 397 14.27 25.71 2.14
CA PHE A 397 14.76 24.50 1.51
C PHE A 397 13.88 24.11 0.34
N ASN A 398 14.52 23.69 -0.75
CA ASN A 398 13.85 23.12 -1.91
C ASN A 398 14.12 21.60 -1.97
N PRO A 399 13.11 20.75 -1.67
CA PRO A 399 13.24 19.30 -1.71
C PRO A 399 13.55 18.75 -3.11
N ASP A 400 13.11 19.41 -4.18
CA ASP A 400 13.31 18.95 -5.56
C ASP A 400 14.77 19.07 -5.99
N THR A 401 15.41 20.19 -5.64
CA THR A 401 16.84 20.43 -5.92
C THR A 401 17.75 19.95 -4.81
N ARG A 402 17.19 19.55 -3.65
CA ARG A 402 17.89 19.17 -2.42
C ARG A 402 18.89 20.21 -1.91
N LEU A 403 18.57 21.49 -2.12
CA LEU A 403 19.43 22.60 -1.72
C LEU A 403 18.63 23.66 -0.99
N VAL A 404 19.27 24.34 -0.04
CA VAL A 404 18.73 25.59 0.50
C VAL A 404 18.73 26.67 -0.58
N GLU A 405 17.67 27.49 -0.60
CA GLU A 405 17.54 28.57 -1.58
C GLU A 405 18.64 29.65 -1.42
N SER A 406 19.16 29.80 -0.20
CA SER A 406 20.25 30.71 0.15
C SER A 406 21.08 30.08 1.26
N GLY A 407 22.41 30.17 1.16
CA GLY A 407 23.31 29.75 2.23
C GLY A 407 23.22 30.63 3.49
N HIS A 408 22.69 31.85 3.37
CA HIS A 408 22.45 32.73 4.51
C HIS A 408 21.17 32.33 5.25
N SER A 409 21.30 32.19 6.57
CA SER A 409 20.21 31.96 7.51
C SER A 409 19.30 33.18 7.66
N ARG A 410 18.09 32.94 8.14
CA ARG A 410 17.15 33.95 8.63
C ARG A 410 16.91 33.77 10.12
N SER A 411 16.52 34.86 10.79
CA SER A 411 16.35 34.86 12.25
C SER A 411 14.99 34.31 12.68
N MET A 412 14.98 33.51 13.74
CA MET A 412 13.73 33.06 14.39
C MET A 412 12.82 34.21 14.85
N ALA A 413 13.33 35.44 14.97
CA ALA A 413 12.54 36.63 15.29
C ALA A 413 11.43 36.94 14.26
N ASP A 414 11.56 36.43 13.02
CA ASP A 414 10.51 36.54 12.00
C ASP A 414 9.20 35.84 12.43
N TRP A 415 9.31 34.80 13.28
CA TRP A 415 8.20 34.01 13.82
C TRP A 415 7.70 34.62 15.13
N ARG A 416 6.98 35.74 15.04
CA ARG A 416 6.60 36.56 16.21
C ARG A 416 5.83 35.76 17.27
N GLY A 417 6.34 35.80 18.50
CA GLY A 417 5.75 35.11 19.66
C GLY A 417 6.14 33.64 19.79
N VAL A 418 6.83 33.06 18.80
CA VAL A 418 7.44 31.74 18.92
C VAL A 418 8.73 31.86 19.76
N PRO A 419 9.06 30.87 20.60
CA PRO A 419 10.34 30.84 21.30
C PRO A 419 11.52 30.94 20.34
N THR A 420 12.61 31.53 20.83
CA THR A 420 13.83 31.78 20.04
C THR A 420 14.52 30.51 19.53
N SER A 421 14.22 29.36 20.13
CA SER A 421 14.58 28.03 19.64
C SER A 421 13.43 27.07 19.90
N ILE A 422 13.29 26.06 19.05
CA ILE A 422 12.19 25.10 19.05
C ILE A 422 12.74 23.68 18.92
N ASP A 423 12.00 22.71 19.44
CA ASP A 423 12.35 21.28 19.34
C ASP A 423 11.66 20.64 18.13
N ALA A 424 10.42 21.04 17.83
CA ALA A 424 9.71 20.55 16.66
C ALA A 424 8.75 21.61 16.11
N VAL A 425 8.34 21.43 14.85
CA VAL A 425 7.26 22.20 14.25
C VAL A 425 6.46 21.32 13.30
N PHE A 426 5.14 21.45 13.32
CA PHE A 426 4.27 20.81 12.33
C PHE A 426 3.15 21.76 11.89
N ARG A 427 2.42 21.36 10.84
CA ARG A 427 1.27 22.09 10.32
C ARG A 427 0.02 21.24 10.39
N ASP A 428 -1.10 21.82 10.86
CA ASP A 428 -2.40 21.16 10.82
C ASP A 428 -3.07 21.25 9.44
N GLU A 429 -4.23 20.60 9.32
CA GLU A 429 -5.04 20.60 8.09
C GLU A 429 -5.63 21.98 7.78
N GLN A 430 -5.81 22.82 8.81
CA GLN A 430 -6.32 24.18 8.69
C GLN A 430 -5.22 25.19 8.30
N GLY A 431 -3.96 24.75 8.23
CA GLY A 431 -2.81 25.55 7.82
C GLY A 431 -2.09 26.27 8.96
N PHE A 432 -2.51 26.11 10.22
CA PHE A 432 -1.80 26.66 11.36
C PHE A 432 -0.52 25.88 11.63
N ALA A 433 0.53 26.59 12.06
CA ALA A 433 1.75 25.96 12.50
C ALA A 433 1.79 25.82 14.02
N TYR A 434 2.36 24.74 14.51
CA TYR A 434 2.48 24.42 15.92
C TYR A 434 3.95 24.25 16.21
N PHE A 435 4.51 25.19 16.97
CA PHE A 435 5.91 25.17 17.38
C PHE A 435 6.00 24.60 18.78
N LEU A 436 6.91 23.64 19.00
CA LEU A 436 7.05 22.93 20.26
C LEU A 436 8.39 23.28 20.91
N ARG A 437 8.38 23.37 22.24
CA ARG A 437 9.60 23.49 23.06
C ARG A 437 9.35 22.89 24.44
N GLY A 438 10.13 21.89 24.80
CA GLY A 438 9.93 21.09 26.01
C GLY A 438 8.52 20.50 26.05
N LEU A 439 7.79 20.76 27.15
CA LEU A 439 6.43 20.24 27.37
C LEU A 439 5.33 21.11 26.75
N TYR A 440 5.70 22.21 26.08
CA TYR A 440 4.80 23.26 25.65
C TYR A 440 4.76 23.41 24.13
N TYR A 441 3.65 23.93 23.63
CA TYR A 441 3.52 24.31 22.23
C TYR A 441 2.85 25.68 22.05
N TRP A 442 3.15 26.33 20.93
CA TRP A 442 2.62 27.63 20.50
C TRP A 442 1.93 27.45 19.15
N LYS A 443 0.64 27.80 19.06
CA LYS A 443 -0.09 27.82 17.79
C LYS A 443 0.10 29.15 17.08
N PHE A 444 0.59 29.10 15.87
CA PHE A 444 0.98 30.25 15.07
C PHE A 444 0.02 30.43 13.89
N ASP A 445 -0.50 31.65 13.78
CA ASP A 445 -1.40 32.05 12.70
C ASP A 445 -0.59 32.42 11.44
N PRO A 446 -0.78 31.71 10.32
CA PRO A 446 -0.03 31.98 9.09
C PRO A 446 -0.43 33.27 8.38
N VAL A 447 -1.61 33.81 8.67
CA VAL A 447 -2.13 35.05 8.08
C VAL A 447 -1.66 36.25 8.88
N GLN A 448 -1.80 36.19 10.21
CA GLN A 448 -1.35 37.28 11.09
C GLN A 448 0.15 37.28 11.35
N VAL A 449 0.84 36.17 11.03
CA VAL A 449 2.28 35.96 11.24
C VAL A 449 2.65 36.23 12.72
N ARG A 450 1.84 35.68 13.62
CA ARG A 450 2.05 35.75 15.07
C ARG A 450 1.46 34.53 15.77
N VAL A 451 1.99 34.22 16.95
CA VAL A 451 1.36 33.27 17.87
C VAL A 451 0.01 33.79 18.33
N LEU A 452 -0.98 32.89 18.39
CA LEU A 452 -2.31 33.17 18.91
C LEU A 452 -2.30 33.46 20.42
N GLU A 453 -3.27 34.23 20.89
CA GLU A 453 -3.44 34.46 22.33
C GLU A 453 -3.82 33.16 23.06
N GLY A 454 -3.41 33.03 24.32
CA GLY A 454 -3.64 31.83 25.13
C GLY A 454 -2.60 30.71 24.99
N TYR A 455 -1.46 31.00 24.35
CA TYR A 455 -0.30 30.10 24.24
C TYR A 455 0.90 30.64 25.03
N PRO A 456 1.80 29.77 25.56
CA PRO A 456 1.88 28.32 25.32
C PRO A 456 0.81 27.48 26.03
N ARG A 457 0.58 26.28 25.51
CA ARG A 457 -0.25 25.24 26.15
C ARG A 457 0.53 23.93 26.29
N LEU A 458 0.08 23.05 27.20
CA LEU A 458 0.72 21.77 27.47
C LEU A 458 0.38 20.75 26.37
N ILE A 459 1.41 20.08 25.85
CA ILE A 459 1.25 19.06 24.82
C ILE A 459 0.47 17.85 25.36
N SER A 460 0.81 17.40 26.56
CA SER A 460 0.20 16.23 27.20
C SER A 460 -1.31 16.36 27.37
N GLN A 461 -1.81 17.56 27.70
CA GLN A 461 -3.24 17.81 27.89
C GLN A 461 -3.98 17.84 26.55
N ASP A 462 -3.46 18.58 25.58
CA ASP A 462 -4.21 18.89 24.35
C ASP A 462 -4.10 17.81 23.27
N PHE A 463 -3.00 17.07 23.22
CA PHE A 463 -2.78 16.02 22.21
C PHE A 463 -2.99 14.61 22.77
N PHE A 464 -2.77 14.41 24.07
CA PHE A 464 -2.81 13.09 24.70
C PHE A 464 -3.89 12.92 25.77
N ASN A 465 -4.70 13.97 26.02
CA ASN A 465 -5.78 13.97 27.01
C ASN A 465 -5.31 13.55 28.42
N CYS A 466 -4.07 13.88 28.77
CA CYS A 466 -3.51 13.56 30.07
C CYS A 466 -4.19 14.39 31.17
N PRO A 467 -4.40 13.81 32.37
CA PRO A 467 -4.96 14.54 33.49
C PRO A 467 -4.04 15.69 33.91
N VAL A 468 -4.64 16.78 34.40
CA VAL A 468 -3.89 17.89 34.96
C VAL A 468 -3.20 17.42 36.24
N THR A 469 -1.88 17.21 36.20
CA THR A 469 -1.12 16.92 37.40
C THR A 469 -0.91 18.21 38.20
N SER A 470 -1.15 18.16 39.51
CA SER A 470 -1.11 19.31 40.42
C SER A 470 0.26 19.99 40.54
N SER A 471 1.31 19.41 39.96
CA SER A 471 2.66 19.98 39.91
C SER A 471 2.85 21.06 38.83
N SER A 472 2.01 21.11 37.80
CA SER A 472 2.12 22.11 36.72
C SER A 472 1.54 23.48 37.06
N ALA A 473 0.75 23.58 38.13
CA ALA A 473 0.13 24.84 38.56
C ALA A 473 1.13 25.84 39.19
N ASN A 474 2.32 25.39 39.59
CA ASN A 474 3.32 26.22 40.29
C ASN A 474 4.45 26.75 39.40
N SER A 475 4.48 26.44 38.10
CA SER A 475 5.52 26.93 37.17
C SER A 475 5.06 28.08 36.25
N LEU A 476 3.85 28.59 36.43
CA LEU A 476 3.27 29.71 35.67
C LEU A 476 2.93 30.90 36.58
N ARG A 477 3.81 31.22 37.53
CA ARG A 477 3.85 32.53 38.18
C ARG A 477 5.09 33.30 37.76
#